data_AF-A0A8T4XUW1-F1
#
_entry.id   AF-A0A8T4XUW1-F1
#
_cell.length_a   1.000
_cell.length_b   1.000
_cell.length_c   1.000
_cell.angle_alpha   90.00
_cell.angle_beta   90.00
_cell.angle_gamma   90.00
#
_symmetry.space_group_name_H-M   'P 1'
#
loop_
_entity.id
_entity.type
_entity.pdbx_description
1 polymer ?
#
loop_
_entity_poly.entity_id
_entity_poly.type
_entity_poly.pdbx_seq_one_letter_code
_entity_poly.pdbx_strand_id
1 'polypeptide(L)'
;MAKFKLIISNPKTGKSKTFEVEGAQAVPLLGRRIGEIVDGSTMGLGKVKLLVTGGSDKDGIPMRPEVRGAVKKYVLISNGPGFKPKREGIRIRKLVRGNTITEDTLQVNLKVVEGDPGF
;
A
#
# COMPACT_ATOMS: atom_id res chain seq x y z
N MET A 1 8.10 -16.76 4.22
CA MET A 1 8.69 -15.47 4.66
C MET A 1 8.01 -14.36 3.89
N ALA A 2 7.57 -13.30 4.58
CA ALA A 2 6.96 -12.15 3.93
C ALA A 2 8.02 -11.43 3.07
N LYS A 3 7.79 -11.36 1.77
CA LYS A 3 8.57 -10.60 0.80
C LYS A 3 7.71 -9.45 0.31
N PHE A 4 8.06 -8.23 0.66
CA PHE A 4 7.33 -7.05 0.22
C PHE A 4 8.12 -6.28 -0.83
N LYS A 5 7.43 -5.92 -1.91
CA LYS A 5 7.88 -4.93 -2.87
C LYS A 5 7.40 -3.56 -2.43
N LEU A 6 8.30 -2.71 -1.94
CA LEU A 6 8.01 -1.35 -1.54
C LEU A 6 8.21 -0.41 -2.73
N ILE A 7 7.16 0.31 -3.10
CA ILE A 7 7.26 1.38 -4.09
C ILE A 7 7.22 2.70 -3.35
N ILE A 8 8.34 3.43 -3.37
CA ILE A 8 8.49 4.71 -2.69
C ILE A 8 8.47 5.81 -3.73
N SER A 9 7.45 6.66 -3.66
CA SER A 9 7.26 7.79 -4.56
C SER A 9 7.59 9.09 -3.84
N ASN A 10 8.48 9.89 -4.44
CA ASN A 10 8.78 11.24 -3.99
C ASN A 10 7.92 12.25 -4.78
N PRO A 11 6.94 12.91 -4.15
CA PRO A 11 6.06 13.85 -4.84
C PRO A 11 6.78 15.13 -5.32
N LYS A 12 7.94 15.48 -4.75
CA LYS A 12 8.69 16.68 -5.13
C LYS A 12 9.49 16.48 -6.41
N THR A 13 10.11 15.31 -6.56
CA THR A 13 10.92 14.98 -7.73
C THR A 13 10.14 14.21 -8.80
N GLY A 14 8.95 13.70 -8.47
CA GLY A 14 8.14 12.87 -9.37
C GLY A 14 8.71 11.48 -9.63
N LYS A 15 9.82 11.12 -8.96
CA LYS A 15 10.47 9.82 -9.13
C LYS A 15 9.91 8.80 -8.16
N SER A 16 9.87 7.55 -8.63
CA SER A 16 9.57 6.40 -7.79
C SER A 16 10.71 5.40 -7.86
N LYS A 17 11.03 4.78 -6.72
CA LYS A 17 11.97 3.66 -6.65
C LYS A 17 11.32 2.46 -6.01
N THR A 18 11.74 1.30 -6.47
CA THR A 18 11.32 0.01 -5.94
C THR A 18 12.41 -0.51 -5.01
N PHE A 19 12.02 -0.94 -3.82
CA PHE A 19 12.87 -1.63 -2.86
C PHE A 19 12.24 -2.98 -2.53
N GLU A 20 13.03 -4.04 -2.51
CA GLU A 20 12.59 -5.34 -2.03
C GLU A 20 13.04 -5.49 -0.58
N VAL A 21 12.09 -5.78 0.31
CA VAL A 21 12.36 -6.05 1.72
C VAL A 21 11.90 -7.46 2.08
N GLU A 22 12.73 -8.15 2.86
CA GLU A 22 12.50 -9.53 3.26
C GLU A 22 12.64 -9.67 4.79
N GLY A 23 11.84 -10.56 5.37
CA GLY A 23 12.00 -11.05 6.74
C GLY A 23 11.98 -9.95 7.81
N ALA A 24 13.16 -9.59 8.34
CA ALA A 24 13.30 -8.69 9.49
C ALA A 24 12.85 -7.25 9.24
N GLN A 25 13.04 -6.73 8.02
CA GLN A 25 12.60 -5.37 7.64
C GLN A 25 11.10 -5.30 7.32
N ALA A 26 10.49 -6.46 7.07
CA ALA A 26 9.08 -6.60 6.73
C ALA A 26 8.17 -6.68 7.98
N VAL A 27 8.68 -7.17 9.12
CA VAL A 27 7.92 -7.29 10.38
C VAL A 27 7.27 -5.97 10.83
N PRO A 28 7.98 -4.82 10.82
CA PRO A 28 7.41 -3.55 11.30
C PRO A 28 6.26 -2.99 10.43
N LEU A 29 6.13 -3.49 9.20
CA LEU A 29 5.06 -3.11 8.27
C LEU A 29 3.77 -3.89 8.49
N LEU A 30 3.87 -5.09 9.08
CA LEU A 30 2.71 -5.91 9.38
C LEU A 30 1.84 -5.21 10.43
N GLY A 31 0.52 -5.23 10.21
CA GLY A 31 -0.44 -4.58 11.11
C GLY A 31 -0.60 -3.07 10.92
N ARG A 32 0.26 -2.42 10.12
CA ARG A 32 0.10 -1.00 9.76
C ARG A 32 -1.08 -0.80 8.83
N ARG A 33 -1.69 0.38 8.91
CA ARG A 33 -2.88 0.74 8.13
C ARG A 33 -2.54 1.68 6.98
N ILE A 34 -3.33 1.61 5.91
CA ILE A 34 -3.30 2.64 4.87
C ILE A 34 -3.70 3.98 5.47
N GLY A 35 -2.91 5.02 5.19
CA GLY A 35 -3.03 6.36 5.76
C GLY A 35 -2.11 6.60 6.96
N GLU A 36 -1.39 5.59 7.43
CA GLU A 36 -0.45 5.70 8.54
C GLU A 36 0.93 6.17 8.06
N ILE A 37 1.60 6.95 8.91
CA ILE A 37 2.97 7.42 8.69
C ILE A 37 3.92 6.43 9.35
N VAL A 38 4.90 5.94 8.58
CA VAL A 38 5.92 5.00 9.00
C VAL A 38 7.29 5.65 8.80
N ASP A 39 8.19 5.42 9.76
CA ASP A 39 9.57 5.87 9.66
C ASP A 39 10.35 4.96 8.71
N GLY A 40 10.94 5.54 7.67
CA GLY A 40 11.80 4.85 6.69
C GLY A 40 13.09 4.30 7.31
N SER A 41 13.45 4.73 8.52
CA SER A 41 14.62 4.23 9.26
C SER A 41 14.53 2.73 9.52
N THR A 42 13.32 2.19 9.77
CA THR A 42 13.14 0.74 9.98
C THR A 42 13.33 -0.09 8.72
N MET A 43 13.36 0.54 7.55
CA MET A 43 13.52 -0.09 6.23
C MET A 43 14.89 0.22 5.60
N GLY A 44 15.82 0.80 6.36
CA GLY A 44 17.15 1.20 5.86
C GLY A 44 17.14 2.48 5.01
N LEU A 45 16.03 3.22 4.96
CA LEU A 45 15.83 4.43 4.16
C LEU A 45 15.91 5.67 5.05
N GLY A 46 17.10 5.96 5.59
CA GLY A 46 17.41 7.21 6.30
C GLY A 46 16.37 7.67 7.34
N LYS A 47 16.35 8.96 7.66
CA LYS A 47 15.31 9.59 8.50
C LYS A 47 14.22 10.20 7.60
N VAL A 48 13.46 9.35 6.91
CA VAL A 48 12.38 9.77 6.01
C VAL A 48 11.04 9.34 6.58
N LYS A 49 10.02 10.20 6.55
CA LYS A 49 8.65 9.82 6.91
C LYS A 49 7.90 9.40 5.65
N LEU A 50 7.36 8.19 5.69
CA LEU A 50 6.67 7.55 4.57
C LEU A 50 5.20 7.34 4.93
N LEU A 51 4.29 7.83 4.09
CA LEU A 51 2.85 7.57 4.21
C LEU A 51 2.48 6.32 3.43
N VAL A 52 1.81 5.36 4.09
CA VAL A 52 1.21 4.22 3.40
C VAL A 52 0.00 4.68 2.61
N THR A 53 0.06 4.58 1.28
CA THR A 53 -1.03 5.02 0.40
C THR A 53 -1.91 3.88 -0.10
N GLY A 54 -1.37 2.67 -0.16
CA GLY A 54 -2.10 1.49 -0.62
C GLY A 54 -1.18 0.29 -0.83
N GLY A 55 -1.72 -0.73 -1.48
CA GLY A 55 -0.99 -1.95 -1.77
C GLY A 55 -1.82 -2.94 -2.58
N SER A 56 -1.17 -4.04 -2.92
CA SER A 56 -1.75 -5.14 -3.67
C SER A 56 -1.41 -6.46 -3.01
N ASP A 57 -2.39 -7.35 -2.99
CA ASP A 57 -2.23 -8.73 -2.54
C ASP A 57 -1.49 -9.60 -3.57
N LYS A 58 -1.04 -10.79 -3.17
CA LYS A 58 -0.42 -11.78 -4.08
C LYS A 58 -1.30 -12.14 -5.27
N ASP A 59 -2.62 -12.15 -5.08
CA ASP A 59 -3.61 -12.42 -6.12
C ASP A 59 -3.93 -11.19 -7.00
N GLY A 60 -3.20 -10.08 -6.84
CA GLY A 60 -3.48 -8.81 -7.54
C GLY A 60 -4.72 -8.08 -7.03
N ILE A 61 -5.26 -8.47 -5.86
CA ILE A 61 -6.41 -7.81 -5.26
C ILE A 61 -5.94 -6.47 -4.67
N PRO A 62 -6.55 -5.33 -5.08
CA PRO A 62 -6.17 -4.03 -4.55
C PRO A 62 -6.67 -3.87 -3.12
N MET A 63 -5.85 -3.21 -2.30
CA MET A 63 -6.27 -2.78 -0.97
C MET A 63 -7.14 -1.53 -1.05
N ARG A 64 -8.14 -1.44 -0.16
CA ARG A 64 -9.03 -0.29 -0.07
C ARG A 64 -9.05 0.31 1.35
N PRO A 65 -8.77 1.62 1.52
CA PRO A 65 -8.68 2.25 2.83
C PRO A 65 -9.97 2.16 3.67
N GLU A 66 -11.13 2.21 3.00
CA GLU A 66 -12.46 2.18 3.62
C GLU A 66 -12.78 0.83 4.30
N VAL A 67 -12.18 -0.27 3.81
CA VAL A 67 -12.46 -1.61 4.31
C VAL A 67 -11.51 -1.90 5.47
N ARG A 68 -12.04 -1.98 6.68
CA ARG A 68 -11.22 -2.17 7.88
C ARG A 68 -10.75 -3.62 8.04
N GLY A 69 -9.52 -3.77 8.52
CA GLY A 69 -8.96 -5.05 8.96
C GLY A 69 -8.17 -5.79 7.88
N ALA A 70 -7.71 -6.97 8.27
CA ALA A 70 -6.88 -7.89 7.48
C ALA A 70 -7.73 -8.88 6.66
N VAL A 71 -8.85 -8.44 6.09
CA VAL A 71 -9.85 -9.32 5.46
C VAL A 71 -9.95 -9.11 3.96
N LYS A 72 -10.34 -10.18 3.24
CA LYS A 72 -10.84 -10.12 1.86
C LYS A 72 -12.36 -10.06 1.90
N LYS A 73 -12.97 -9.05 1.29
CA LYS A 73 -14.44 -8.91 1.27
C LYS A 73 -14.94 -8.47 -0.10
N TYR A 74 -16.07 -9.02 -0.52
CA TYR A 74 -16.81 -8.50 -1.67
C TYR A 74 -17.56 -7.23 -1.27
N VAL A 75 -17.28 -6.13 -1.97
CA VAL A 75 -17.91 -4.84 -1.69
C VAL A 75 -18.53 -4.33 -2.99
N LEU A 76 -19.68 -3.66 -2.88
CA LEU A 76 -20.34 -3.03 -4.01
C LEU A 76 -19.67 -1.68 -4.30
N ILE A 77 -18.93 -1.61 -5.41
CA ILE A 77 -18.11 -0.47 -5.80
C ILE A 77 -18.77 0.27 -6.96
N SER A 78 -18.91 1.58 -6.83
CA SER A 78 -19.33 2.48 -7.91
C SER A 78 -18.13 3.08 -8.64
N ASN A 79 -17.06 3.43 -7.93
CA ASN A 79 -15.84 4.04 -8.48
C ASN A 79 -14.64 3.82 -7.54
N GLY A 80 -13.43 4.10 -8.02
CA GLY A 80 -12.20 4.16 -7.23
C GLY A 80 -11.27 2.95 -7.40
N PRO A 81 -10.47 2.61 -6.38
CA PRO A 81 -9.50 1.52 -6.46
C PRO A 81 -10.17 0.19 -6.80
N GLY A 82 -9.70 -0.44 -7.89
CA GLY A 82 -10.22 -1.72 -8.36
C GLY A 82 -11.42 -1.64 -9.31
N PHE A 83 -12.06 -0.48 -9.50
CA PHE A 83 -13.13 -0.33 -10.51
C PHE A 83 -13.17 1.07 -11.10
N LYS A 84 -12.94 1.14 -12.43
CA LYS A 84 -13.09 2.36 -13.22
C LYS A 84 -14.33 2.22 -14.10
N PRO A 85 -15.49 2.78 -13.70
CA PRO A 85 -16.72 2.68 -14.49
C PRO A 85 -16.55 3.37 -15.85
N LYS A 86 -17.08 2.77 -16.92
CA LYS A 86 -17.12 3.39 -18.26
C LYS A 86 -18.32 4.32 -18.45
N ARG A 87 -19.36 4.14 -17.66
CA ARG A 87 -20.60 4.93 -17.66
C ARG A 87 -21.01 5.18 -16.22
N GLU A 88 -21.64 6.32 -15.98
CA GLU A 88 -22.20 6.65 -14.67
C GLU A 88 -23.32 5.68 -14.29
N GLY A 89 -23.50 5.46 -12.99
CA GLY A 89 -24.52 4.57 -12.44
C GLY A 89 -24.16 3.08 -12.40
N ILE A 90 -23.08 2.63 -13.05
CA ILE A 90 -22.64 1.23 -12.96
C ILE A 90 -22.03 0.95 -11.58
N ARG A 91 -22.47 -0.14 -10.95
CA ARG A 91 -21.89 -0.66 -9.71
C ARG A 91 -21.57 -2.14 -9.89
N ILE A 92 -20.42 -2.57 -9.40
CA ILE A 92 -20.02 -3.99 -9.43
C ILE A 92 -19.69 -4.48 -8.04
N ARG A 93 -20.00 -5.74 -7.73
CA ARG A 93 -19.43 -6.42 -6.56
C ARG A 93 -18.05 -6.93 -6.93
N LYS A 94 -17.02 -6.44 -6.26
CA LYS A 94 -15.64 -6.88 -6.47
C LYS A 94 -14.99 -7.24 -5.14
N LEU A 95 -14.14 -8.26 -5.18
CA LEU A 95 -13.30 -8.64 -4.06
C LEU A 95 -12.22 -7.57 -3.87
N VAL A 96 -12.12 -7.06 -2.65
CA VAL A 96 -11.06 -6.11 -2.24
C VAL A 96 -10.42 -6.59 -0.96
N ARG A 97 -9.17 -6.16 -0.76
CA ARG A 97 -8.46 -6.37 0.50
C ARG A 97 -8.67 -5.17 1.42
N GLY A 98 -8.75 -5.44 2.71
CA GLY A 98 -8.84 -4.41 3.73
C GLY A 98 -7.59 -3.53 3.82
N ASN A 99 -7.66 -2.57 4.71
CA ASN A 99 -6.68 -1.49 4.86
C ASN A 99 -5.46 -1.86 5.71
N THR A 100 -5.41 -3.08 6.26
CA THR A 100 -4.32 -3.53 7.13
C THR A 100 -3.34 -4.38 6.34
N ILE A 101 -2.05 -4.10 6.48
CA ILE A 101 -0.98 -4.85 5.82
C ILE A 101 -0.78 -6.19 6.56
N THR A 102 -0.70 -7.26 5.79
CA THR A 102 -0.57 -8.65 6.23
C THR A 102 0.52 -9.36 5.45
N GLU A 103 0.88 -10.57 5.84
CA GLU A 103 1.89 -11.39 5.16
C GLU A 103 1.51 -11.75 3.71
N ASP A 104 0.22 -11.81 3.38
CA ASP A 104 -0.22 -12.09 2.00
C ASP A 104 0.08 -10.94 1.04
N THR A 105 0.28 -9.72 1.55
CA THR A 105 0.51 -8.53 0.73
C THR A 105 1.80 -8.72 -0.06
N LEU A 106 1.77 -8.45 -1.36
CA LEU A 106 2.97 -8.54 -2.19
C LEU A 106 3.63 -7.18 -2.37
N GLN A 107 2.82 -6.14 -2.54
CA GLN A 107 3.29 -4.79 -2.85
C GLN A 107 2.67 -3.77 -1.91
N VAL A 108 3.49 -2.84 -1.42
CA VAL A 108 3.04 -1.70 -0.62
C VAL A 108 3.51 -0.40 -1.30
N ASN A 109 2.58 0.54 -1.46
CA ASN A 109 2.83 1.85 -2.05
C ASN A 109 2.99 2.90 -0.96
N LEU A 110 4.16 3.52 -0.94
CA LEU A 110 4.58 4.51 0.05
C LEU A 110 4.81 5.86 -0.64
N LYS A 111 4.44 6.94 0.05
CA LYS A 111 4.67 8.32 -0.39
C LYS A 111 5.57 9.03 0.61
N VAL A 112 6.60 9.71 0.13
CA VAL A 112 7.47 10.54 0.98
C VAL A 112 6.71 11.78 1.44
N VAL A 113 6.63 11.99 2.75
CA VAL A 113 6.01 13.18 3.37
C VAL A 113 7.08 14.16 3.85
N GLU A 114 8.08 13.67 4.57
CA GLU A 114 9.20 14.47 5.10
C GLU A 114 10.52 13.71 4.92
N GLY A 115 11.60 14.46 4.72
CA GLY A 115 12.93 13.91 4.45
C GLY A 115 13.23 13.79 2.95
N ASP A 116 14.53 13.66 2.65
CA ASP A 116 15.01 13.43 1.30
C ASP A 116 15.55 12.00 1.22
N PRO A 117 14.92 11.10 0.44
CA PRO A 117 15.38 9.72 0.32
C PRO A 117 16.63 9.60 -0.57
N GLY A 118 17.19 10.72 -1.05
CA GLY A 118 18.45 10.74 -1.79
C GLY A 118 18.32 10.27 -3.25
N PHE A 119 17.16 10.50 -3.88
CA PHE A 119 16.94 10.17 -5.31
C PHE A 119 15.94 11.05 -6.08
#